data_AF-A0A3D8WTR6-F1
#
_entry.id   AF-A0A3D8WTR6-F1
#
_cell.length_a   1.000
_cell.length_b   1.000
_cell.length_c   1.000
_cell.angle_alpha   90.00
_cell.angle_beta   90.00
_cell.angle_gamma   90.00
#
_symmetry.space_group_name_H-M   'P 1'
#
loop_
_entity.id
_entity.type
_entity.pdbx_description
1 polymer ?
#
loop_
_entity_poly.entity_id
_entity_poly.type
_entity_poly.pdbx_seq_one_letter_code
_entity_poly.pdbx_strand_id
1 'polypeptide(L)'
;MEGSKLPNREYPYYFMKLGKLYYVYHSYKNVKKKDVSSYEFTNDESLAFPIDEESAKQLADECGGHIVVKNATFNDYINQGERWSNFIDRKKKNIWRIYIIN
;
A
#
# COMPACT_ATOMS: atom_id res chain seq x y z
N MET A 1 26.75 -4.79 -21.85
CA MET A 1 25.38 -4.87 -21.31
C MET A 1 24.93 -3.46 -21.00
N GLU A 2 24.25 -2.80 -21.94
CA GLU A 2 23.58 -1.53 -21.66
C GLU A 2 22.45 -1.84 -20.68
N GLY A 3 22.63 -1.43 -19.42
CA GLY A 3 21.55 -1.45 -18.45
C GLY A 3 20.40 -0.63 -18.99
N SER A 4 19.23 -1.26 -19.10
CA SER A 4 17.97 -0.65 -19.49
C SER A 4 17.69 0.56 -18.60
N LYS A 5 18.15 1.74 -19.02
CA LYS A 5 17.74 3.02 -18.43
C LYS A 5 16.28 3.20 -18.80
N LEU A 6 15.40 2.81 -17.88
CA LEU A 6 13.99 3.16 -17.96
C LEU A 6 13.89 4.67 -18.23
N PRO A 7 13.01 5.09 -19.15
CA PRO A 7 12.94 6.48 -19.59
C PRO A 7 12.70 7.39 -18.39
N ASN A 8 13.30 8.58 -18.40
CA ASN A 8 13.09 9.62 -17.39
C ASN A 8 11.69 10.24 -17.59
N ARG A 9 10.66 9.43 -17.33
CA ARG A 9 9.25 9.77 -17.42
C ARG A 9 8.67 9.75 -16.01
N GLU A 10 7.65 10.57 -15.80
CA GLU A 10 6.85 10.48 -14.58
C GLU A 10 6.08 9.15 -14.58
N TYR A 11 6.13 8.44 -13.46
CA TYR A 11 5.40 7.22 -13.21
C TYR A 11 4.23 7.56 -12.28
N PRO A 12 2.97 7.42 -12.73
CA PRO A 12 1.83 7.64 -11.87
C PRO A 12 1.74 6.51 -10.84
N TYR A 13 1.42 6.88 -9.61
CA TYR A 13 1.01 5.99 -8.54
C TYR A 13 -0.28 6.52 -7.90
N TYR A 14 -1.08 5.60 -7.36
CA TYR A 14 -2.41 5.92 -6.86
C TYR A 14 -2.44 5.69 -5.35
N PHE A 15 -3.02 6.64 -4.63
CA PHE A 15 -3.36 6.48 -3.22
C PHE A 15 -4.87 6.42 -3.07
N MET A 16 -5.36 5.56 -2.18
CA MET A 16 -6.76 5.59 -1.78
C MET A 16 -6.92 6.46 -0.53
N LYS A 17 -7.90 7.34 -0.57
CA LYS A 17 -8.22 8.27 0.51
C LYS A 17 -9.69 8.15 0.93
N LEU A 18 -9.91 7.99 2.24
CA LEU A 18 -11.22 8.01 2.88
C LEU A 18 -11.34 9.29 3.73
N GLY A 19 -11.99 10.32 3.18
CA GLY A 19 -12.04 11.64 3.79
C GLY A 19 -10.64 12.26 3.94
N LYS A 20 -10.13 12.32 5.18
CA LYS A 20 -8.77 12.81 5.50
C LYS A 20 -7.74 11.69 5.70
N LEU A 21 -8.15 10.43 5.58
CA LEU A 21 -7.30 9.29 5.87
C LEU A 21 -6.80 8.63 4.60
N TYR A 22 -5.52 8.30 4.55
CA TYR A 22 -4.87 7.53 3.51
C TYR A 22 -4.85 6.05 3.86
N TYR A 23 -5.06 5.19 2.87
CA TYR A 23 -4.92 3.76 3.00
C TYR A 23 -3.44 3.37 3.23
N VAL A 24 -3.19 2.46 4.17
CA VAL A 24 -1.84 2.04 4.58
C VAL A 24 -1.59 0.57 4.27
N TYR A 25 -2.55 -0.29 4.58
CA TYR A 25 -2.36 -1.73 4.52
C TYR A 25 -3.70 -2.46 4.69
N HIS A 26 -3.80 -3.67 4.18
CA HIS A 26 -4.90 -4.57 4.51
C HIS A 26 -4.37 -5.90 5.00
N SER A 27 -4.97 -6.42 6.07
CA SER A 27 -4.69 -7.78 6.53
C SER A 27 -5.83 -8.70 6.14
N TYR A 28 -5.49 -9.84 5.55
CA TYR A 28 -6.45 -10.93 5.37
C TYR A 28 -6.41 -11.82 6.61
N LYS A 29 -7.58 -12.00 7.24
CA LYS A 29 -7.75 -13.00 8.30
C LYS A 29 -8.78 -14.02 7.86
N ASN A 30 -8.37 -15.28 7.89
CA ASN A 30 -9.26 -16.41 7.74
C ASN A 30 -9.94 -16.71 9.08
N VAL A 31 -11.15 -16.17 9.28
CA VAL A 31 -11.92 -16.40 10.51
C VAL A 31 -13.10 -17.30 10.17
N LYS A 32 -13.13 -18.52 10.74
CA LYS A 32 -14.25 -19.47 10.58
C LYS A 32 -14.66 -19.72 9.10
N LYS A 33 -13.69 -19.91 8.20
CA LYS A 33 -13.88 -20.11 6.74
C LYS A 33 -14.54 -18.91 6.01
N LYS A 34 -14.56 -17.73 6.61
CA LYS A 34 -14.85 -16.47 5.92
C LYS A 34 -13.58 -15.65 5.83
N ASP A 35 -13.24 -15.22 4.62
CA ASP A 35 -12.21 -14.23 4.41
C ASP A 35 -12.74 -12.88 4.90
N VAL A 36 -12.10 -12.36 5.95
CA VAL A 36 -12.37 -11.02 6.45
C VAL A 36 -11.18 -10.15 6.09
N SER A 37 -11.42 -9.18 5.22
CA SER A 37 -10.49 -8.10 4.92
C SER A 37 -10.62 -7.02 5.98
N SER A 38 -9.51 -6.53 6.49
CA SER A 38 -9.48 -5.34 7.35
C SER A 38 -8.52 -4.33 6.74
N TYR A 39 -9.03 -3.12 6.50
CA TYR A 39 -8.28 -2.01 5.91
C TYR A 39 -7.78 -1.06 7.01
N GLU A 40 -6.49 -0.75 6.99
CA GLU A 40 -5.82 0.18 7.90
C GLU A 40 -5.64 1.54 7.19
N PHE A 41 -6.01 2.61 7.88
CA PHE A 41 -5.92 3.98 7.39
C PHE A 41 -5.16 4.88 8.37
N THR A 42 -4.55 5.95 7.85
CA THR A 42 -3.77 6.92 8.61
C THR A 42 -4.04 8.34 8.13
N ASN A 43 -3.82 9.34 8.97
CA ASN A 43 -3.82 10.74 8.53
C ASN A 43 -2.46 11.21 7.98
N ASP A 44 -1.42 10.40 8.09
CA ASP A 44 -0.07 10.69 7.59
C ASP A 44 0.13 10.16 6.15
N GLU A 45 0.14 11.06 5.17
CA GLU A 45 0.37 10.73 3.75
C GLU A 45 1.70 10.00 3.53
N SER A 46 2.71 10.23 4.37
CA SER A 46 3.99 9.55 4.22
C SER A 46 3.82 8.04 4.36
N LEU A 47 2.84 7.56 5.14
CA LEU A 47 2.56 6.15 5.36
C LEU A 47 1.52 5.59 4.38
N ALA A 48 1.13 6.33 3.35
CA ALA A 48 0.10 5.93 2.38
C ALA A 48 0.62 4.89 1.37
N PHE A 49 -0.08 3.76 1.20
CA PHE A 49 0.29 2.69 0.28
C PHE A 49 0.02 3.06 -1.18
N PRO A 50 1.05 3.11 -2.05
CA PRO A 50 0.86 3.27 -3.47
C PRO A 50 0.28 1.98 -4.02
N ILE A 51 -0.89 2.09 -4.62
CA ILE A 51 -1.63 0.99 -5.23
C ILE A 51 -1.63 1.22 -6.74
N ASP A 52 -1.76 0.14 -7.50
CA ASP A 52 -2.10 0.25 -8.92
C ASP A 52 -3.52 0.81 -9.09
N GLU A 53 -3.83 1.29 -10.29
CA GLU A 53 -5.09 1.96 -10.57
C GLU A 53 -6.32 1.07 -10.34
N GLU A 54 -6.23 -0.21 -10.71
CA GLU A 54 -7.35 -1.15 -10.64
C GLU A 54 -7.67 -1.47 -9.17
N SER A 55 -6.63 -1.81 -8.40
CA SER A 55 -6.76 -2.00 -6.95
C SER A 55 -7.25 -0.74 -6.25
N ALA A 56 -6.79 0.46 -6.64
CA ALA A 56 -7.25 1.71 -6.05
C ALA A 56 -8.74 1.98 -6.33
N LYS A 57 -9.22 1.66 -7.53
CA LYS A 57 -10.65 1.73 -7.90
C LYS A 57 -11.48 0.77 -7.06
N GLN A 58 -11.07 -0.49 -7.00
CA GLN A 58 -11.76 -1.48 -6.19
C GLN A 58 -11.84 -1.05 -4.73
N LEU A 59 -10.73 -0.58 -4.16
CA LEU A 59 -10.68 -0.13 -2.76
C LEU A 59 -11.56 1.10 -2.52
N ALA A 60 -11.62 2.03 -3.48
CA ALA A 60 -12.48 3.19 -3.42
C ALA A 60 -13.97 2.79 -3.46
N ASP A 61 -14.35 1.86 -4.33
CA ASP A 61 -15.71 1.35 -4.44
C ASP A 61 -16.12 0.57 -3.17
N GLU A 62 -15.22 -0.23 -2.61
CA GLU A 62 -15.48 -1.00 -1.38
C GLU A 62 -15.57 -0.12 -0.13
N CYS A 63 -14.70 0.87 0.00
CA CYS A 63 -14.59 1.69 1.21
C CYS A 63 -15.36 3.02 1.13
N GLY A 64 -15.90 3.39 -0.03
CA GLY A 64 -16.47 4.73 -0.28
C GLY A 64 -15.40 5.83 -0.31
N GLY A 65 -14.18 5.48 -0.73
CA GLY A 65 -13.04 6.40 -0.81
C GLY A 65 -12.94 7.11 -2.17
N HIS A 66 -11.89 7.89 -2.35
CA HIS A 66 -11.51 8.47 -3.64
C HIS A 66 -10.03 8.24 -3.92
N ILE A 67 -9.69 8.24 -5.20
CA ILE A 67 -8.33 8.01 -5.68
C ILE A 67 -7.60 9.34 -5.79
N VAL A 68 -6.37 9.38 -5.28
CA VAL A 68 -5.43 10.48 -5.45
C VAL A 68 -4.30 10.02 -6.35
N VAL A 69 -4.14 10.66 -7.49
CA VAL A 69 -3.03 10.38 -8.43
C VAL A 69 -1.83 11.22 -8.03
N LYS A 70 -0.65 10.59 -8.03
CA LYS A 70 0.62 11.26 -7.82
C LYS A 70 1.59 10.84 -8.91
N ASN A 71 2.39 11.79 -9.36
CA ASN A 71 3.46 11.53 -10.31
C ASN A 71 4.78 11.42 -9.55
N ALA A 72 5.54 10.37 -9.81
CA ALA A 72 6.85 10.12 -9.20
C ALA A 72 7.93 10.04 -10.27
N THR A 73 9.16 10.37 -9.90
CA THR A 73 10.32 9.95 -10.67
C THR A 73 10.53 8.44 -10.52
N PHE A 74 11.30 7.82 -11.41
CA PHE A 74 11.67 6.41 -11.26
C PHE A 74 12.33 6.12 -9.91
N ASN A 75 13.19 7.04 -9.43
CA ASN A 75 13.87 6.86 -8.15
C ASN A 75 12.89 6.92 -6.97
N ASP A 76 11.89 7.80 -7.02
CA ASP A 76 10.84 7.84 -6.00
C ASP A 76 10.04 6.55 -5.99
N TYR A 77 9.74 5.98 -7.15
CA TYR A 77 9.05 4.70 -7.26
C TYR A 77 9.84 3.55 -6.62
N ILE A 78 11.15 3.47 -6.90
CA ILE A 78 12.05 2.47 -6.27
C ILE A 78 12.10 2.66 -4.74
N ASN A 79 12.32 3.89 -4.28
CA ASN A 79 12.37 4.21 -2.84
C ASN A 79 11.06 3.84 -2.13
N GLN A 80 9.92 4.08 -2.78
CA GLN A 80 8.64 3.66 -2.25
C GLN A 80 8.57 2.13 -2.16
N GLY A 81 8.89 1.41 -3.23
CA GLY A 81 8.89 -0.07 -3.23
C GLY A 81 9.74 -0.66 -2.10
N GLU A 82 10.95 -0.14 -1.89
CA GLU A 82 11.84 -0.57 -0.79
C GLU A 82 11.24 -0.26 0.59
N ARG A 83 10.67 0.93 0.78
CA ARG A 83 9.97 1.31 2.01
C ARG A 83 8.81 0.36 2.32
N TRP A 84 8.04 -0.05 1.30
CA TRP A 84 6.94 -0.99 1.42
C TRP A 84 7.38 -2.38 1.79
N SER A 85 8.40 -2.89 1.12
CA SER A 85 8.99 -4.19 1.43
C SER A 85 9.41 -4.24 2.92
N ASN A 86 10.11 -3.20 3.38
CA ASN A 86 10.52 -3.06 4.78
C ASN A 86 9.33 -2.98 5.75
N PHE A 87 8.28 -2.21 5.40
CA PHE A 87 7.08 -2.10 6.22
C PHE A 87 6.34 -3.44 6.35
N ILE A 88 6.13 -4.14 5.23
CA ILE A 88 5.48 -5.45 5.20
C ILE A 88 6.28 -6.46 6.02
N ASP A 89 7.60 -6.49 5.87
CA ASP A 89 8.46 -7.38 6.63
C ASP A 89 8.42 -7.10 8.12
N ARG A 90 8.41 -5.81 8.51
CA ARG A 90 8.26 -5.41 9.91
C ARG A 90 6.89 -5.78 10.47
N LYS A 91 5.81 -5.53 9.74
CA LYS A 91 4.44 -5.92 10.15
C LYS A 91 4.34 -7.43 10.26
N LYS A 92 4.82 -8.22 9.29
CA LYS A 92 4.88 -9.68 9.36
C LYS A 92 5.64 -10.13 10.61
N LYS A 93 6.88 -9.68 10.82
CA LYS A 93 7.68 -10.04 12.00
C LYS A 93 6.96 -9.74 13.32
N ASN A 94 6.29 -8.58 13.41
CA ASN A 94 5.53 -8.20 14.60
C ASN A 94 4.25 -9.02 14.78
N ILE A 95 3.53 -9.33 13.69
CA ILE A 95 2.37 -10.20 13.71
C ILE A 95 2.77 -11.60 14.20
N TRP A 96 3.85 -12.18 13.64
CA TRP A 96 4.40 -13.46 14.08
C TRP A 96 4.77 -13.43 15.58
N ARG A 97 5.36 -12.33 16.08
CA ARG A 97 5.65 -12.16 17.52
C ARG A 97 4.39 -12.12 18.39
N ILE A 98 3.31 -11.48 17.95
CA ILE A 98 2.04 -11.42 18.69
C ILE A 98 1.37 -12.81 18.77
N TYR A 99 1.51 -13.63 17.73
CA TYR A 99 0.99 -15.00 17.74
C TYR A 99 1.85 -15.97 18.55
N ILE A 100 3.15 -15.68 18.76
CA ILE A 100 4.08 -16.46 19.61
C ILE A 100 4.17 -15.83 21.00
N ILE A 101 3.02 -15.58 21.64
CA ILE A 101 2.98 -15.27 23.07
C ILE A 101 2.66 -16.58 23.79
N ASN A 102 3.70 -17.17 24.41
CA ASN A 102 3.63 -18.33 25.30
C ASN A 102 2.93 -17.99 26.62
#